data_AF-A0A7C6FUX3-F1
#
_entry.id   AF-A0A7C6FUX3-F1
#
_cell.length_a   1.000
_cell.length_b   1.000
_cell.length_c   1.000
_cell.angle_alpha   90.00
_cell.angle_beta   90.00
_cell.angle_gamma   90.00
#
_symmetry.space_group_name_H-M   'P 1'
#
loop_
_entity.id
_entity.type
_entity.pdbx_description
1 polymer ?
#
loop_
_entity_poly.entity_id
_entity_poly.type
_entity_poly.pdbx_seq_one_letter_code
_entity_poly.pdbx_strand_id
1 'polypeptide(L)'
;MAATAERIYRAALALMDEPEAYEHYKSRAIAVLNLLCGELALRFGPSEAEGRRPAVREVAEMTEELELDEAAARLILPYGLAAHLMSDVSPDTANFFQQRYEELVFRALDAYTRRPEPIEDVYGGISGEAAPWR
;
A
#
# COMPACT_ATOMS: atom_id res chain seq x y z
N MET A 1 -0.78 16.13 -3.58
CA MET A 1 -0.76 16.65 -2.18
C MET A 1 -0.57 15.42 -1.32
N ALA A 2 0.52 15.31 -0.56
CA ALA A 2 0.81 14.10 0.19
C ALA A 2 -0.34 13.72 1.14
N ALA A 3 -0.53 12.42 1.36
CA ALA A 3 -1.53 11.94 2.30
C ALA A 3 -0.98 12.03 3.72
N THR A 4 -1.71 12.70 4.62
CA THR A 4 -1.36 12.74 6.05
C THR A 4 -1.98 11.56 6.79
N ALA A 5 -1.37 11.15 7.90
CA ALA A 5 -1.90 10.11 8.78
C ALA A 5 -3.33 10.44 9.25
N GLU A 6 -3.60 11.70 9.59
CA GLU A 6 -4.92 12.17 10.01
C GLU A 6 -5.98 11.91 8.94
N ARG A 7 -5.66 12.19 7.67
CA ARG A 7 -6.61 12.02 6.58
C ARG A 7 -6.97 10.55 6.39
N ILE A 8 -5.99 9.66 6.49
CA ILE A 8 -6.22 8.22 6.37
C ILE A 8 -7.02 7.71 7.56
N TYR A 9 -6.70 8.17 8.76
CA TYR A 9 -7.41 7.80 9.97
C TYR A 9 -8.88 8.23 9.93
N ARG A 10 -9.17 9.47 9.54
CA ARG A 10 -10.55 9.96 9.37
C ARG A 10 -11.34 9.16 8.33
N ALA A 11 -10.68 8.73 7.25
CA ALA A 11 -11.32 7.86 6.26
C ALA A 11 -11.64 6.48 6.85
N ALA A 12 -10.76 5.91 7.67
CA ALA A 12 -11.03 4.64 8.35
C ALA A 12 -12.19 4.75 9.34
N LEU A 13 -12.27 5.84 10.13
CA LEU A 13 -13.41 6.09 11.02
C LEU A 13 -14.73 6.21 10.25
N ALA A 14 -14.70 6.85 9.08
CA ALA A 14 -15.88 6.94 8.22
C ALA A 14 -16.29 5.57 7.67
N LEU A 15 -15.35 4.66 7.37
CA LEU A 15 -15.65 3.28 6.98
C LEU A 15 -16.27 2.48 8.13
N MET A 16 -15.82 2.75 9.36
CA MET A 16 -16.33 2.12 10.59
C MET A 16 -17.69 2.68 11.03
N ASP A 17 -18.18 3.77 10.41
CA ASP A 17 -19.35 4.54 10.85
C ASP A 17 -19.19 5.12 12.27
N GLU A 18 -17.96 5.47 12.67
CA GLU A 18 -17.61 6.04 13.98
C GLU A 18 -16.79 7.34 13.87
N PRO A 19 -17.26 8.38 13.14
CA PRO A 19 -16.48 9.60 12.92
C PRO A 19 -16.16 10.39 14.19
N GLU A 20 -16.95 10.23 15.26
CA GLU A 20 -16.77 10.92 16.55
C GLU A 20 -15.71 10.23 17.44
N ALA A 21 -15.32 8.99 17.12
CA ALA A 21 -14.40 8.18 17.93
C ALA A 21 -12.90 8.52 17.69
N TYR A 22 -12.61 9.72 17.17
CA TYR A 22 -11.26 10.14 16.78
C TYR A 22 -10.24 10.04 17.92
N GLU A 23 -10.57 10.51 19.12
CA GLU A 23 -9.63 10.43 20.24
C GLU A 23 -9.51 9.01 20.80
N HIS A 24 -10.51 8.16 20.57
CA HIS A 24 -10.55 6.81 21.14
C HIS A 24 -9.51 5.88 20.49
N TYR A 25 -9.34 5.95 19.17
CA TYR A 25 -8.41 5.06 18.46
C TYR A 25 -7.10 5.72 18.03
N LYS A 26 -6.89 7.01 18.30
CA LYS A 26 -5.73 7.79 17.81
C LYS A 26 -4.38 7.09 18.06
N SER A 27 -4.11 6.67 19.29
CA SER A 27 -2.84 6.04 19.67
C SER A 27 -2.62 4.70 18.96
N ARG A 28 -3.66 3.85 18.91
CA ARG A 28 -3.64 2.57 18.20
C ARG A 28 -3.49 2.79 16.69
N ALA A 29 -4.15 3.81 16.15
CA ALA A 29 -4.11 4.12 14.73
C ALA A 29 -2.71 4.50 14.26
N ILE A 30 -1.94 5.28 15.03
CA ILE A 30 -0.53 5.59 14.71
C ILE A 30 0.30 4.30 14.64
N ALA A 31 0.20 3.45 15.66
CA ALA A 31 0.95 2.19 15.70
C ALA A 31 0.62 1.26 14.52
N VAL A 32 -0.67 1.12 14.20
CA VAL A 32 -1.14 0.30 13.08
C VAL A 32 -0.72 0.91 11.73
N LEU A 33 -0.81 2.24 11.58
CA LEU A 33 -0.38 2.93 10.36
C LEU A 33 1.09 2.68 10.07
N ASN A 34 1.98 2.73 11.07
CA ASN A 34 3.40 2.45 10.88
C ASN A 34 3.63 1.01 10.40
N LEU A 35 2.87 0.05 10.92
CA LEU A 35 2.92 -1.36 10.51
C LEU A 35 2.49 -1.53 9.04
N LEU A 36 1.33 -0.99 8.68
CA LEU A 36 0.78 -1.07 7.32
C LEU A 36 1.61 -0.29 6.31
N CYS A 37 2.18 0.86 6.70
CA CYS A 37 3.04 1.62 5.81
C CYS A 37 4.33 0.84 5.48
N GLY A 38 4.94 0.16 6.47
CA GLY A 38 6.07 -0.72 6.23
C GLY A 38 5.74 -1.87 5.28
N GLU A 39 4.54 -2.46 5.40
CA GLU A 39 4.08 -3.53 4.50
C GLU A 39 3.88 -3.03 3.06
N LEU A 40 3.12 -1.95 2.89
CA LEU A 40 2.80 -1.40 1.58
C LEU A 40 4.02 -0.81 0.90
N ALA A 41 4.99 -0.29 1.64
CA ALA A 41 6.20 0.27 1.05
C ALA A 41 7.03 -0.78 0.31
N LEU A 42 6.99 -2.05 0.69
CA LEU A 42 7.63 -3.13 -0.08
C LEU A 42 7.12 -3.22 -1.52
N ARG A 43 5.93 -2.69 -1.80
CA ARG A 43 5.31 -2.68 -3.13
C ARG A 43 5.19 -1.29 -3.75
N PHE A 44 4.93 -0.26 -2.94
CA PHE A 44 4.56 1.09 -3.37
C PHE A 44 5.46 2.18 -2.79
N GLY A 45 6.49 1.80 -2.04
CA GLY A 45 7.43 2.73 -1.41
C GLY A 45 8.48 3.23 -2.41
N PRO A 46 9.05 4.42 -2.17
CA PRO A 46 10.16 4.92 -2.97
C PRO A 46 11.36 3.98 -2.83
N SER A 47 11.89 3.50 -3.96
CA SER A 47 13.15 2.74 -3.96
C SER A 47 14.32 3.72 -3.86
N GLU A 48 15.05 3.70 -2.75
CA GLU A 48 16.22 4.57 -2.56
C GLU A 48 17.40 4.16 -3.46
N ALA A 49 17.54 2.87 -3.76
CA ALA A 49 18.57 2.33 -4.64
C ALA A 49 18.21 0.90 -5.11
N GLU A 50 18.68 0.52 -6.30
CA GLU A 50 18.53 -0.83 -6.82
C GLU A 50 19.09 -1.88 -5.85
N GLY A 51 18.29 -2.91 -5.55
CA GLY A 51 18.65 -3.99 -4.62
C GLY A 51 18.48 -3.67 -3.13
N ARG A 52 18.02 -2.46 -2.75
CA ARG A 52 17.69 -2.14 -1.34
C ARG A 52 16.18 -2.24 -1.09
N ARG A 53 15.81 -2.65 0.12
CA ARG A 53 14.42 -2.57 0.57
C ARG A 53 14.07 -1.10 0.85
N PRO A 54 12.87 -0.65 0.48
CA PRO A 54 12.40 0.69 0.81
C PRO A 54 12.32 0.83 2.34
N ALA A 55 12.81 1.96 2.84
CA ALA A 55 12.64 2.38 4.22
C ALA A 55 11.50 3.38 4.29
N VAL A 56 10.67 3.27 5.32
CA VAL A 56 9.58 4.22 5.59
C VAL A 56 9.89 4.87 6.92
N ARG A 57 9.88 6.20 6.95
CA ARG A 57 9.95 6.96 8.20
C ARG A 57 8.74 6.66 9.07
N GLU A 58 9.00 6.45 10.35
CA GLU A 58 7.94 6.28 11.34
C GLU A 58 7.15 7.58 11.53
N VAL A 59 5.82 7.45 11.56
CA VAL A 59 4.89 8.54 11.83
C VAL A 59 4.72 8.66 13.34
N ALA A 60 5.04 9.82 13.91
CA ALA A 60 4.83 10.07 15.34
C ALA A 60 3.53 10.85 15.60
N GLU A 61 3.17 11.76 14.70
CA GLU A 61 1.99 12.63 14.83
C GLU A 61 1.02 12.49 13.66
N MET A 62 -0.29 12.68 13.93
CA MET A 62 -1.34 12.58 12.90
C MET A 62 -1.21 13.61 11.77
N THR A 63 -0.53 14.73 12.03
CA THR A 63 -0.31 15.79 11.03
C THR A 63 0.79 15.44 10.04
N GLU A 64 1.56 14.39 10.29
CA GLU A 64 2.68 14.01 9.43
C GLU A 64 2.21 13.37 8.12
N GLU A 65 3.03 13.59 7.09
CA GLU A 65 2.86 12.99 5.78
C GLU A 65 3.40 11.55 5.76
N LEU A 66 2.67 10.68 5.07
CA LEU A 66 3.05 9.29 4.84
C LEU A 66 4.00 9.19 3.65
N GLU A 67 5.11 8.47 3.82
CA GLU A 67 6.07 8.17 2.76
C GLU A 67 5.59 6.99 1.90
N LEU A 68 4.45 7.20 1.25
CA LEU A 68 3.79 6.21 0.41
C LEU A 68 3.15 6.86 -0.81
N ASP A 69 2.98 6.07 -1.87
CA ASP A 69 2.21 6.49 -3.04
C ASP A 69 0.82 7.02 -2.62
N GLU A 70 0.41 8.16 -3.20
CA GLU A 70 -0.82 8.87 -2.82
C GLU A 70 -2.08 8.03 -3.08
N ALA A 71 -2.09 7.21 -4.14
CA ALA A 71 -3.20 6.34 -4.46
C ALA A 71 -3.27 5.16 -3.50
N ALA A 72 -2.13 4.53 -3.21
CA ALA A 72 -2.05 3.46 -2.20
C ALA A 72 -2.49 3.97 -0.82
N ALA A 73 -2.00 5.14 -0.41
CA ALA A 73 -2.33 5.71 0.88
C ALA A 73 -3.84 6.01 1.03
N ARG A 74 -4.50 6.51 -0.02
CA ARG A 74 -5.91 6.93 0.08
C ARG A 74 -6.92 5.83 -0.21
N LEU A 75 -6.59 4.89 -1.08
CA LEU A 75 -7.52 3.82 -1.48
C LEU A 75 -7.37 2.58 -0.62
N ILE A 76 -6.16 2.26 -0.17
CA ILE A 76 -5.83 0.96 0.43
C ILE A 76 -5.74 1.05 1.95
N LEU A 77 -4.92 1.97 2.49
CA LEU A 77 -4.67 2.05 3.94
C LEU A 77 -5.92 2.21 4.81
N PRO A 78 -6.98 2.97 4.43
CA PRO A 78 -8.14 3.10 5.29
C PRO A 78 -8.81 1.77 5.61
N TYR A 79 -8.82 0.82 4.68
CA TYR A 79 -9.40 -0.51 4.89
C TYR A 79 -8.55 -1.36 5.84
N GLY A 80 -7.24 -1.38 5.64
CA GLY A 80 -6.34 -2.12 6.55
C GLY A 80 -6.40 -1.55 7.97
N LEU A 81 -6.42 -0.22 8.10
CA LEU A 81 -6.56 0.45 9.39
C LEU A 81 -7.90 0.11 10.05
N ALA A 82 -9.02 0.21 9.32
CA ALA A 82 -10.33 -0.15 9.84
C ALA A 82 -10.41 -1.63 10.27
N ALA A 83 -9.79 -2.56 9.53
CA ALA A 83 -9.75 -3.98 9.89
C ALA A 83 -9.09 -4.21 11.25
N HIS A 84 -7.92 -3.61 11.48
CA HIS A 84 -7.22 -3.71 12.76
C HIS A 84 -7.96 -3.00 13.90
N LEU A 85 -8.61 -1.87 13.63
CA LEU A 85 -9.38 -1.17 14.65
C LEU A 85 -10.66 -1.93 15.05
N MET A 86 -11.30 -2.62 14.10
CA MET A 86 -12.54 -3.37 14.34
C MET A 86 -12.33 -4.79 14.85
N SER A 87 -11.09 -5.29 14.90
CA SER A 87 -10.78 -6.68 15.23
C SER A 87 -11.39 -7.14 16.57
N ASP A 88 -11.42 -6.26 17.57
CA ASP A 88 -11.98 -6.56 18.90
C ASP A 88 -13.49 -6.27 19.01
N VAL A 89 -14.03 -5.43 18.12
CA VAL A 89 -15.41 -4.93 18.18
C VAL A 89 -16.35 -5.84 17.39
N SER A 90 -15.96 -6.17 16.16
CA SER A 90 -16.74 -7.01 15.25
C SER A 90 -15.77 -7.77 14.33
N PRO A 91 -15.47 -9.04 14.64
CA PRO A 91 -14.59 -9.87 13.83
C PRO A 91 -15.07 -10.01 12.37
N ASP A 92 -16.38 -10.04 12.14
CA ASP A 92 -16.95 -10.16 10.80
C ASP A 92 -16.68 -8.89 9.96
N THR A 93 -16.90 -7.72 10.56
CA THR A 93 -16.63 -6.42 9.92
C THR A 93 -15.12 -6.24 9.68
N ALA A 94 -14.30 -6.64 10.65
CA ALA A 94 -12.84 -6.63 10.52
C ALA A 94 -12.36 -7.51 9.36
N ASN A 95 -12.89 -8.72 9.25
CA ASN A 95 -12.57 -9.65 8.16
C ASN A 95 -12.99 -9.11 6.79
N PHE A 96 -14.15 -8.44 6.69
CA PHE A 96 -14.56 -7.78 5.46
C PHE A 96 -13.55 -6.71 5.03
N PHE A 97 -13.14 -5.83 5.94
CA PHE A 97 -12.15 -4.80 5.63
C PHE A 97 -10.78 -5.37 5.29
N GLN A 98 -10.36 -6.44 5.97
CA GLN A 98 -9.12 -7.15 5.67
C GLN A 98 -9.14 -7.72 4.23
N GLN A 99 -10.22 -8.38 3.84
CA GLN A 99 -10.37 -8.92 2.47
C GLN A 99 -10.34 -7.80 1.42
N ARG A 100 -10.99 -6.67 1.69
CA ARG A 100 -10.96 -5.50 0.80
C ARG A 100 -9.58 -4.88 0.69
N TYR A 101 -8.84 -4.80 1.80
CA TYR A 101 -7.45 -4.35 1.82
C TYR A 101 -6.58 -5.25 0.94
N GLU A 102 -6.62 -6.56 1.13
CA GLU A 102 -5.84 -7.54 0.36
C GLU A 102 -6.16 -7.51 -1.13
N GLU A 103 -7.45 -7.42 -1.48
CA GLU A 103 -7.91 -7.31 -2.86
C GLU A 103 -7.35 -6.06 -3.55
N LEU A 104 -7.35 -4.91 -2.85
CA LEU A 104 -6.84 -3.66 -3.39
C LEU A 104 -5.31 -3.68 -3.52
N VAL A 105 -4.59 -4.24 -2.54
CA VAL A 105 -3.13 -4.44 -2.63
C VAL A 105 -2.79 -5.28 -3.86
N PHE A 106 -3.54 -6.36 -4.09
CA PHE A 106 -3.32 -7.24 -5.23
C PHE A 106 -3.60 -6.52 -6.55
N ARG A 107 -4.76 -5.85 -6.68
CA ARG A 107 -5.15 -5.16 -7.93
C ARG A 107 -4.30 -3.95 -8.26
N ALA A 108 -3.74 -3.27 -7.25
CA ALA A 108 -2.87 -2.13 -7.48
C ALA A 108 -1.59 -2.49 -8.27
N LEU A 109 -1.15 -3.75 -8.25
CA LEU A 109 -0.04 -4.25 -9.07
C LEU A 109 -0.34 -4.20 -10.58
N ASP A 110 -1.60 -4.38 -10.95
CA ASP A 110 -2.06 -4.35 -12.34
C ASP A 110 -2.33 -2.92 -12.84
N ALA A 111 -2.54 -1.99 -11.91
CA ALA A 111 -2.88 -0.60 -12.21
C ALA A 111 -1.68 0.26 -12.62
N TYR A 112 -0.44 -0.22 -12.46
CA TYR A 112 0.74 0.51 -12.93
C TYR A 112 0.78 0.55 -14.46
N THR A 113 0.85 1.76 -15.01
CA THR A 113 1.02 1.99 -16.45
C THR A 113 2.39 1.50 -16.90
N ARG A 114 2.47 0.26 -17.40
CA ARG A 114 3.71 -0.32 -17.94
C ARG A 114 3.96 0.27 -19.32
N ARG A 115 5.21 0.68 -19.57
CA ARG A 115 5.67 0.97 -20.93
C ARG A 115 6.36 -0.29 -21.47
N PRO A 116 5.98 -0.80 -22.65
CA PRO A 116 6.74 -1.86 -23.27
C PRO A 116 8.12 -1.31 -23.63
N GLU A 117 9.17 -1.91 -23.08
CA GLU A 117 10.54 -1.66 -23.51
C GLU A 117 10.97 -2.75 -24.51
N PRO A 118 11.67 -2.39 -25.58
CA PRO A 118 12.18 -3.36 -26.53
C PRO A 118 13.19 -4.28 -25.84
N ILE A 119 13.08 -5.58 -26.09
CA ILE A 119 14.08 -6.54 -25.64
C ILE A 119 15.35 -6.30 -26.44
N GLU A 120 16.41 -5.83 -25.79
CA GLU A 120 17.73 -5.76 -26.41
C GLU A 120 18.31 -7.17 -26.53
N ASP A 121 18.58 -7.62 -27.75
CA ASP A 121 19.27 -8.88 -28.00
C ASP A 121 20.76 -8.74 -27.66
N VAL A 122 21.07 -8.83 -26.37
CA VAL A 122 22.45 -8.82 -25.84
C VAL A 122 23.24 -10.08 -26.21
N TYR A 123 22.57 -11.11 -26.69
CA TYR A 123 23.17 -12.40 -27.02
C TYR A 123 23.18 -12.68 -28.53
N GLY A 124 23.14 -11.65 -29.39
CA GLY A 124 23.33 -11.76 -30.83
C GLY A 124 22.78 -13.08 -31.39
N GLY A 125 21.54 -13.40 -31.01
CA GLY A 125 20.96 -14.70 -31.28
C GLY A 125 21.05 -14.93 -32.78
N ILE A 126 21.44 -16.14 -33.20
CA ILE A 126 21.60 -16.50 -34.60
C ILE A 126 20.28 -16.21 -35.33
N SER A 127 20.14 -15.01 -35.89
CA SER A 127 18.92 -14.55 -36.53
C SER A 127 19.07 -14.84 -38.02
N GLY A 128 18.31 -15.81 -38.51
CA GLY A 128 18.33 -16.25 -39.91
C GLY A 128 18.29 -17.77 -40.05
N GLU A 129 18.41 -18.28 -41.28
CA GLU A 129 18.31 -19.69 -41.68
C GLU A 129 19.22 -20.70 -40.93
N ALA A 130 20.06 -20.23 -40.01
CA ALA A 130 21.00 -21.03 -39.23
C ALA A 130 20.50 -21.44 -37.82
N ALA A 131 19.24 -21.19 -37.49
CA ALA A 131 18.64 -21.73 -36.25
C ALA A 131 18.40 -23.26 -36.38
N PRO A 132 18.96 -24.11 -35.50
CA PRO A 132 18.99 -25.57 -35.68
C PRO A 132 17.66 -26.29 -35.38
N TRP A 133 16.56 -25.56 -35.17
CA TRP A 133 15.24 -26.10 -34.83
C TRP A 133 14.18 -25.75 -35.89
N ARG A 134 14.56 -25.86 -37.16
CA ARG A 134 13.61 -26.07 -38.25
C ARG A 134 13.62 -27.52 -38.71
#